data_AF-A0A850MAK1-F1
#
_entry.id   AF-A0A850MAK1-F1
#
_cell.length_a   1.000
_cell.length_b   1.000
_cell.length_c   1.000
_cell.angle_alpha   90.00
_cell.angle_beta   90.00
_cell.angle_gamma   90.00
#
_symmetry.space_group_name_H-M   'P 1'
#
loop_
_entity.id
_entity.type
_entity.pdbx_description
1 polymer ?
#
loop_
_entity_poly.entity_id
_entity_poly.type
_entity_poly.pdbx_seq_one_letter_code
_entity_poly.pdbx_strand_id
1 'polypeptide(L)'
;MVYLVNNVWYPSDKSPEVGKKYIEVLKKFPPDKSLGKTLLVMVRPTKEGIHVIGIGKIAKGKLEENILRTTKSNEEFTDIDGFTYEIQTFLDYTEAYQVIDMKPPEEI
;
A
#
# COMPACT_ATOMS: atom_id res chain seq x y z
N MET A 1 -0.93 12.64 -11.11
CA MET A 1 -0.14 11.63 -10.39
C MET A 1 -1.04 10.60 -9.73
N VAL A 2 -0.47 9.44 -9.39
CA VAL A 2 -1.21 8.30 -8.84
C VAL A 2 -0.63 7.90 -7.48
N TYR A 3 -1.51 7.58 -6.55
CA TYR A 3 -1.18 7.00 -5.26
C TYR A 3 -1.59 5.54 -5.23
N LEU A 4 -0.75 4.72 -4.60
CA LEU A 4 -1.07 3.34 -4.28
C LEU A 4 -1.27 3.23 -2.77
N VAL A 5 -2.42 2.70 -2.39
CA VAL A 5 -2.79 2.45 -1.00
C VAL A 5 -2.85 0.94 -0.81
N ASN A 6 -1.98 0.43 0.06
CA ASN A 6 -1.96 -0.98 0.46
C ASN A 6 -2.60 -1.11 1.83
N ASN A 7 -3.76 -1.74 1.90
CA ASN A 7 -4.39 -2.12 3.15
C ASN A 7 -4.06 -3.57 3.46
N VAL A 8 -3.72 -3.84 4.73
CA VAL A 8 -3.43 -5.18 5.22
C VAL A 8 -4.16 -5.38 6.55
N TRP A 9 -4.82 -6.53 6.70
CA TRP A 9 -5.48 -6.93 7.93
C TRP A 9 -4.99 -8.28 8.39
N TYR A 10 -4.83 -8.45 9.69
CA TYR A 10 -4.51 -9.74 10.29
C TYR A 10 -5.01 -9.84 11.74
N PRO A 11 -5.32 -11.04 12.24
CA PRO A 11 -5.72 -11.24 13.63
C PRO A 11 -4.63 -10.82 14.63
N SER A 12 -5.03 -10.25 15.77
CA SER A 12 -4.07 -9.73 16.77
C SER A 12 -3.10 -10.80 17.32
N ASP A 13 -3.56 -12.03 17.47
CA ASP A 13 -2.75 -13.18 17.91
C ASP A 13 -1.66 -13.59 16.90
N LYS A 14 -1.80 -13.20 15.63
CA LYS A 14 -0.80 -13.41 14.57
C LYS A 14 0.26 -12.31 14.51
N SER A 15 0.16 -11.25 15.30
CA SER A 15 1.12 -10.13 15.26
C SER A 15 2.59 -10.53 15.37
N PRO A 16 3.01 -11.46 16.25
CA PRO A 16 4.41 -11.89 16.33
C PRO A 16 4.88 -12.61 15.06
N GLU A 17 4.01 -13.36 14.40
CA GLU A 17 4.29 -14.09 13.16
C GLU A 17 4.42 -13.12 11.98
N VAL A 18 3.45 -12.21 11.83
CA VAL A 18 3.47 -11.14 10.83
C VAL A 18 4.71 -10.25 10.99
N GLY A 19 5.06 -9.89 12.23
CA GLY A 19 6.24 -9.07 12.51
C GLY A 19 7.54 -9.74 12.05
N LYS A 20 7.71 -11.05 12.29
CA LYS A 20 8.88 -11.81 11.81
C LYS A 20 8.91 -11.89 10.29
N LYS A 21 7.77 -12.25 9.68
CA LYS A 21 7.64 -12.34 8.22
C LYS A 21 7.94 -11.00 7.56
N TYR A 22 7.50 -9.89 8.14
CA TYR A 22 7.78 -8.55 7.61
C TYR A 22 9.28 -8.24 7.51
N ILE A 23 10.09 -8.67 8.48
CA ILE A 23 11.55 -8.51 8.41
C ILE A 23 12.17 -9.35 7.28
N GLU A 24 11.64 -10.55 7.01
CA GLU A 24 12.08 -11.39 5.89
C GLU A 24 11.70 -10.75 4.55
N VAL A 25 10.45 -10.29 4.43
CA VAL A 25 9.93 -9.62 3.22
C VAL A 25 10.70 -8.33 2.94
N LEU A 26 11.04 -7.53 3.95
CA LEU A 26 11.87 -6.32 3.77
C LEU A 26 13.26 -6.62 3.21
N LYS A 27 13.85 -7.78 3.55
CA LYS A 27 15.15 -8.20 3.00
C LYS A 27 15.01 -8.67 1.55
N LYS A 28 13.93 -9.41 1.23
CA LYS A 28 13.65 -9.92 -0.12
C LYS A 28 13.21 -8.81 -1.09
N PHE A 29 12.46 -7.83 -0.58
CA PHE A 29 11.92 -6.69 -1.30
C PHE A 29 12.33 -5.39 -0.59
N PRO A 30 13.62 -4.99 -0.65
CA PRO A 30 14.08 -3.76 -0.04
C PRO A 30 13.42 -2.53 -0.68
N PRO A 31 13.25 -1.41 0.06
CA PRO A 31 12.65 -0.20 -0.48
C PRO A 31 13.31 0.26 -1.77
N ASP A 32 12.52 0.40 -2.84
CA ASP A 32 13.00 0.87 -4.14
C ASP A 32 12.46 2.28 -4.42
N LYS A 33 13.36 3.27 -4.35
CA LYS A 33 13.02 4.68 -4.57
C LYS A 33 12.73 5.00 -6.04
N SER A 34 13.09 4.12 -6.98
CA SER A 34 12.78 4.31 -8.41
C SER A 34 11.29 4.10 -8.71
N LEU A 35 10.62 3.31 -7.86
CA LEU A 35 9.19 3.00 -7.97
C LEU A 35 8.30 4.11 -7.41
N GLY A 36 8.81 4.91 -6.49
CA GLY A 36 8.05 5.97 -5.86
C GLY A 36 8.54 6.30 -4.46
N LYS A 37 7.68 6.93 -3.68
CA LYS A 37 7.96 7.34 -2.30
C LYS A 37 6.80 6.94 -1.40
N THR A 38 7.09 6.15 -0.36
CA THR A 38 6.16 5.97 0.77
C THR A 38 5.94 7.30 1.47
N LEU A 39 4.69 7.72 1.57
CA LEU A 39 4.30 8.96 2.24
C LEU A 39 3.96 8.71 3.70
N LEU A 40 3.24 7.62 3.97
CA LEU A 40 2.76 7.31 5.30
C LEU A 40 2.55 5.81 5.46
N VAL A 41 2.82 5.32 6.67
CA VAL A 41 2.38 4.00 7.13
C VAL A 41 1.63 4.22 8.44
N MET A 42 0.38 3.77 8.49
CA MET A 42 -0.46 3.85 9.67
C MET A 42 -0.79 2.45 10.14
N VAL A 43 -0.88 2.28 11.45
CA VAL A 43 -1.28 1.02 12.07
C VAL A 43 -2.35 1.35 13.10
N ARG A 44 -3.46 0.63 13.06
CA ARG A 44 -4.51 0.74 14.07
C ARG A 44 -5.02 -0.63 14.49
N PRO A 45 -5.23 -0.86 15.79
CA PRO A 45 -6.07 -1.95 16.26
C PRO A 45 -7.53 -1.75 15.81
N THR A 46 -8.21 -2.85 15.56
CA THR A 46 -9.63 -2.93 15.20
C THR A 46 -10.30 -3.99 16.07
N LYS A 47 -11.62 -4.16 15.98
CA LYS A 47 -12.31 -5.23 16.72
C LYS A 47 -11.95 -6.62 16.19
N GLU A 48 -11.53 -6.68 14.92
CA GLU A 48 -11.25 -7.90 14.16
C GLU A 48 -9.76 -8.26 14.13
N GLY A 49 -8.87 -7.39 14.66
CA GLY A 49 -7.42 -7.60 14.61
C GLY A 49 -6.66 -6.29 14.43
N ILE A 50 -5.62 -6.30 13.62
CA ILE A 50 -4.80 -5.14 13.25
C ILE A 50 -5.06 -4.75 11.80
N HIS A 51 -5.12 -3.45 11.53
CA HIS A 51 -5.18 -2.87 10.18
C HIS A 51 -3.96 -1.98 9.94
N VAL A 52 -3.19 -2.31 8.90
CA VAL A 52 -2.05 -1.53 8.43
C VAL A 52 -2.41 -0.87 7.10
N ILE A 53 -2.09 0.41 6.97
CA ILE A 53 -2.35 1.21 5.76
C ILE A 53 -1.02 1.81 5.31
N GLY A 54 -0.53 1.39 4.15
CA GLY A 54 0.62 1.99 3.48
C GLY A 54 0.17 2.89 2.33
N ILE A 55 0.59 4.16 2.33
CA ILE A 55 0.28 5.12 1.26
C ILE A 55 1.58 5.51 0.56
N GLY A 56 1.64 5.27 -0.75
CA GLY A 56 2.78 5.59 -1.59
C GLY A 56 2.41 6.50 -2.76
N LYS A 57 3.24 7.50 -3.03
CA LYS A 57 3.21 8.26 -4.28
C LYS A 57 4.04 7.53 -5.33
N ILE A 58 3.43 7.21 -6.46
CA ILE A 58 4.06 6.38 -7.49
C ILE A 58 4.82 7.24 -8.50
N ALA A 59 5.99 6.78 -8.92
CA ALA A 59 6.75 7.42 -9.99
C ALA A 59 6.01 7.31 -11.34
N LYS A 60 6.18 8.30 -12.22
CA LYS A 60 5.49 8.34 -13.52
C LYS A 60 5.82 7.08 -14.33
N GLY A 61 4.79 6.37 -14.82
CA GLY A 61 4.93 5.14 -15.60
C GLY A 61 5.30 3.89 -14.79
N LYS A 62 5.33 3.95 -13.45
CA LYS A 62 5.73 2.85 -12.57
C LYS A 62 4.57 2.20 -11.80
N LEU A 63 3.33 2.46 -12.20
CA LEU A 63 2.13 1.95 -11.51
C LEU A 63 2.03 0.43 -11.55
N GLU A 64 2.07 -0.16 -12.73
CA GLU A 64 1.95 -1.62 -12.90
C GLU A 64 3.08 -2.36 -12.16
N GLU A 65 4.31 -1.85 -12.27
CA GLU A 65 5.47 -2.40 -11.57
C GLU A 65 5.32 -2.32 -10.04
N ASN A 66 4.78 -1.22 -9.51
CA ASN A 66 4.46 -1.09 -8.08
C ASN A 66 3.38 -2.06 -7.62
N ILE A 67 2.28 -2.18 -8.39
CA ILE A 67 1.19 -3.10 -8.06
C ILE A 67 1.74 -4.52 -8.01
N LEU A 68 2.50 -4.93 -9.03
CA LEU A 68 3.09 -6.27 -9.09
C LEU A 68 4.05 -6.52 -7.91
N ARG A 69 4.93 -5.55 -7.60
CA ARG A 69 5.87 -5.68 -6.48
C ARG A 69 5.15 -5.73 -5.13
N THR A 70 4.12 -4.90 -4.94
CA THR A 70 3.33 -4.86 -3.70
C THR A 70 2.55 -6.15 -3.52
N THR A 71 1.91 -6.64 -4.58
CA THR A 71 1.22 -7.95 -4.62
C THR A 71 2.19 -9.05 -4.21
N LYS A 72 3.35 -9.17 -4.88
CA LYS A 72 4.37 -10.16 -4.54
C LYS A 72 4.87 -10.06 -3.11
N SER A 73 4.94 -8.86 -2.54
CA SER A 73 5.34 -8.68 -1.14
C SER A 73 4.25 -9.14 -0.18
N ASN A 74 2.97 -8.89 -0.50
CA ASN A 74 1.82 -9.31 0.30
C ASN A 74 1.58 -10.83 0.23
N GLU A 75 1.83 -11.46 -0.91
CA GLU A 75 1.72 -12.92 -1.09
C GLU A 75 2.64 -13.71 -0.14
N GLU A 76 3.74 -13.13 0.33
CA GLU A 76 4.62 -13.80 1.33
C GLU A 76 3.96 -13.95 2.71
N PHE A 77 2.81 -13.31 2.94
CA PHE A 77 2.06 -13.36 4.19
C PHE A 77 0.76 -14.17 4.08
N THR A 78 0.33 -14.59 2.88
CA THR A 78 -0.99 -15.22 2.70
C THR A 78 -1.10 -16.60 3.35
N ASP A 79 0.02 -17.23 3.68
CA ASP A 79 0.06 -18.47 4.47
C ASP A 79 -0.25 -18.23 5.96
N ILE A 80 -0.29 -16.98 6.42
CA ILE A 80 -0.68 -16.63 7.79
C ILE A 80 -2.20 -16.61 7.86
N ASP A 81 -2.78 -17.54 8.62
CA ASP A 81 -4.23 -17.63 8.81
C ASP A 81 -4.86 -16.28 9.20
N GLY A 82 -5.88 -15.87 8.43
CA GLY A 82 -6.62 -14.62 8.61
C GLY A 82 -5.94 -13.38 8.04
N PHE A 83 -4.76 -13.50 7.44
CA PHE A 83 -4.14 -12.40 6.72
C PHE A 83 -4.91 -12.09 5.43
N THR A 84 -5.26 -10.83 5.23
CA THR A 84 -5.89 -10.35 4.00
C THR A 84 -5.31 -9.00 3.62
N TYR A 85 -5.41 -8.65 2.34
CA TYR A 85 -4.93 -7.36 1.86
C TYR A 85 -5.76 -6.84 0.70
N GLU A 86 -5.70 -5.54 0.48
CA GLU A 86 -6.33 -4.84 -0.64
C GLU A 86 -5.37 -3.77 -1.16
N ILE A 87 -5.18 -3.75 -2.48
CA ILE A 87 -4.40 -2.72 -3.16
C ILE A 87 -5.36 -1.81 -3.92
N GLN A 88 -5.37 -0.53 -3.55
CA GLN A 88 -6.19 0.48 -4.17
C GLN A 88 -5.32 1.52 -4.87
N THR A 89 -5.84 2.06 -5.97
CA THR A 89 -5.18 3.13 -6.73
C THR A 89 -6.05 4.38 -6.64
N PHE A 90 -5.44 5.49 -6.26
CA PHE A 90 -6.11 6.78 -6.16
C PHE A 90 -5.45 7.79 -7.09
N LEU A 91 -6.29 8.53 -7.82
CA LEU A 91 -5.85 9.71 -8.57
C LEU A 91 -5.61 10.85 -7.58
N ASP A 92 -4.60 11.68 -7.86
CA ASP A 92 -4.57 13.00 -7.23
C ASP A 92 -5.71 13.88 -7.75
N TYR A 93 -6.00 14.97 -7.04
CA TYR A 93 -7.12 15.85 -7.42
C TYR A 93 -6.93 16.44 -8.82
N THR A 94 -5.69 16.75 -9.26
CA THR A 94 -5.46 17.32 -10.59
C THR A 94 -5.81 16.35 -11.71
N GLU A 95 -5.47 15.06 -11.56
CA GLU A 95 -5.88 14.00 -12.50
C GLU A 95 -7.37 13.72 -12.42
N ALA A 96 -7.95 13.72 -11.21
CA ALA A 96 -9.39 13.50 -11.03
C ALA A 96 -10.23 14.56 -11.76
N TYR A 97 -9.79 15.83 -11.75
CA TYR A 97 -10.45 16.91 -12.49
C TYR A 97 -10.30 16.76 -14.01
N GLN A 98 -9.16 16.27 -14.49
CA GLN A 98 -8.96 15.99 -15.92
C GLN A 98 -9.91 14.90 -16.43
N VAL A 99 -10.21 13.88 -15.62
CA VAL A 99 -11.16 12.81 -15.99
C VAL A 99 -12.57 13.32 -16.25
N ILE A 100 -12.97 14.43 -15.63
CA ILE A 100 -14.30 15.04 -15.77
C ILE A 100 -14.27 16.31 -16.63
N ASP A 101 -13.22 16.52 -17.43
CA ASP A 101 -13.03 17.69 -18.32
C ASP A 101 -13.10 19.05 -17.59
N MET A 102 -12.69 19.08 -16.32
CA MET A 102 -12.65 20.30 -15.50
C MET A 102 -11.23 20.74 -15.17
N LYS A 103 -11.07 22.05 -14.88
CA LYS A 103 -9.83 22.57 -14.31
C LYS A 103 -9.86 22.42 -12.78
N PRO A 104 -8.77 21.97 -12.14
CA PRO A 104 -8.68 21.97 -10.69
C PRO A 104 -8.79 23.41 -10.14
N PRO A 105 -9.41 23.62 -8.95
CA PRO A 105 -9.40 24.90 -8.27
C PRO A 105 -7.98 25.30 -7.84
N GLU A 106 -7.73 26.59 -7.69
CA GLU A 106 -6.39 27.13 -7.37
C GLU A 106 -5.93 26.81 -5.93
N GLU A 107 -6.83 26.44 -5.03
CA GLU A 107 -6.54 26.09 -3.63
C GLU A 107 -7.19 24.75 -3.20
N ILE A 108 -6.36 23.74 -2.90
CA ILE A 108 -6.68 22.54 -2.07
C ILE A 108 -5.45 22.19 -1.22
#